data_AF-A0AA88HKQ5-F1
#
_entry.id   AF-A0AA88HKQ5-F1
#
_cell.length_a   1.000
_cell.length_b   1.000
_cell.length_c   1.000
_cell.angle_alpha   90.00
_cell.angle_beta   90.00
_cell.angle_gamma   90.00
#
_symmetry.space_group_name_H-M   'P 1'
#
loop_
_entity.id
_entity.type
_entity.pdbx_description
1 polymer ?
#
loop_
_entity_poly.entity_id
_entity_poly.type
_entity_poly.pdbx_seq_one_letter_code
_entity_poly.pdbx_strand_id
1 'polypeptide(L)'
;MADLQSTLLEAYMTRKMALESALSNLGTEDQELVQEFFKLFEDVHATLSGCIVDCHKGITIQNQYGPELTSGVVKLVAEHGHLLKEVKEEREENAPAPLENGEAENGHDNKVESPRRLIPELSSAEFEKIPRYVKDRVPYDAMKPFIDQLEVIINKKYLLLSKPRAQVSRQDMEKVKEFRSQEKDETRGMKFFVPGDLKHFSSLAYDSKTKKMLAILTYVRKLKEIRGPGPLVRYAVPRPN
;
A
#
# COMPACT_ATOMS: atom_id res chain seq x y z
N MET A 1 8.78 13.18 24.35
CA MET A 1 7.64 12.80 23.48
C MET A 1 6.47 13.78 23.56
N ALA A 2 6.20 14.43 24.70
CA ALA A 2 5.25 15.56 24.77
C ALA A 2 5.63 16.74 23.85
N ASP A 3 6.93 17.01 23.68
CA ASP A 3 7.41 18.11 22.82
C ASP A 3 7.06 17.95 21.34
N LEU A 4 6.98 16.71 20.84
CA LEU A 4 6.69 16.46 19.41
C LEU A 4 5.21 16.69 19.08
N GLN A 5 4.32 16.37 20.02
CA GLN A 5 2.89 16.66 19.86
C GLN A 5 2.58 18.15 20.00
N SER A 6 3.27 18.85 20.91
CA SER A 6 3.14 20.30 21.07
C SER A 6 3.62 21.05 19.83
N THR A 7 4.80 20.69 19.30
CA THR A 7 5.35 21.33 18.09
C THR A 7 4.50 21.08 16.84
N LEU A 8 3.93 19.88 16.69
CA LEU A 8 3.00 19.59 15.58
C LEU A 8 1.68 20.39 15.71
N LEU A 9 1.15 20.52 16.93
CA LEU A 9 -0.07 21.29 17.18
C LEU A 9 0.16 22.79 16.96
N GLU A 10 1.29 23.33 17.40
CA GLU A 10 1.68 24.73 17.17
C GLU A 10 1.89 25.02 15.68
N ALA A 11 2.58 24.13 14.95
CA ALA A 11 2.77 24.25 13.51
C ALA A 11 1.43 24.20 12.75
N TYR A 12 0.50 23.36 13.21
CA TYR A 12 -0.85 23.28 12.65
C TYR A 12 -1.65 24.56 12.90
N MET A 13 -1.70 25.04 14.13
CA MET A 13 -2.45 26.26 14.49
C MET A 13 -1.90 27.50 13.77
N THR A 14 -0.58 27.60 13.63
CA THR A 14 0.07 28.70 12.89
C THR A 14 -0.34 28.70 11.42
N ARG A 15 -0.38 27.51 10.79
CA ARG A 15 -0.80 27.38 9.39
C ARG A 15 -2.30 27.65 9.19
N LYS A 16 -3.14 27.22 10.14
CA LYS A 16 -4.59 27.49 10.14
C LYS A 16 -4.88 28.99 10.19
N MET A 17 -4.25 29.73 11.12
CA MET A 17 -4.42 31.18 11.23
C MET A 17 -3.95 31.93 9.98
N ALA A 18 -2.83 31.51 9.38
CA ALA A 18 -2.33 32.12 8.13
C ALA A 18 -3.30 31.92 6.95
N LEU A 19 -3.98 30.78 6.91
CA LEU A 19 -4.97 30.45 5.88
C LEU A 19 -6.28 31.21 6.11
N GLU A 20 -6.75 31.30 7.36
CA GLU A 20 -7.92 32.12 7.74
C GLU A 20 -7.72 33.60 7.41
N SER A 21 -6.50 34.13 7.65
CA SER A 21 -6.14 35.51 7.27
C SER A 21 -6.01 35.72 5.76
N ALA A 22 -5.71 34.67 4.99
CA ALA A 22 -5.70 34.76 3.53
C ALA A 22 -7.12 34.76 2.95
N LEU A 23 -8.09 34.17 3.66
CA LEU A 23 -9.47 34.01 3.23
C LEU A 23 -10.37 35.21 3.48
N SER A 24 -10.03 36.04 4.46
CA SER A 24 -10.69 37.33 4.65
C SER A 24 -10.45 38.32 3.49
N ASN A 25 -9.50 38.01 2.59
CA ASN A 25 -9.17 38.84 1.42
C ASN A 25 -9.80 38.33 0.10
N LEU A 26 -10.53 37.21 0.12
CA LEU A 26 -11.19 36.61 -1.05
C LEU A 26 -12.67 36.97 -1.09
N GLY A 27 -13.23 37.09 -2.31
CA GLY A 27 -14.64 37.44 -2.54
C GLY A 27 -15.63 36.39 -2.01
N THR A 28 -16.88 36.80 -1.81
CA THR A 28 -17.92 36.00 -1.11
C THR A 28 -18.26 34.66 -1.75
N GLU A 29 -18.05 34.48 -3.06
CA GLU A 29 -18.33 33.21 -3.76
C GLU A 29 -17.21 32.16 -3.56
N ASP A 30 -15.97 32.58 -3.27
CA ASP A 30 -14.86 31.66 -2.98
C ASP A 30 -14.84 31.20 -1.51
N GLN A 31 -15.57 31.89 -0.62
CA GLN A 31 -15.61 31.57 0.80
C GLN A 31 -16.40 30.28 1.10
N GLU A 32 -17.45 29.95 0.35
CA GLU A 32 -18.21 28.70 0.54
C GLU A 32 -17.40 27.45 0.17
N LEU A 33 -16.72 27.47 -0.97
CA LEU A 33 -15.86 26.38 -1.42
C LEU A 33 -14.71 26.13 -0.45
N VAL A 34 -14.16 27.20 0.12
CA VAL A 34 -13.11 27.06 1.11
C VAL A 34 -13.66 26.56 2.45
N GLN A 35 -14.83 27.02 2.89
CA GLN A 35 -15.48 26.45 4.08
C GLN A 35 -15.77 24.95 3.92
N GLU A 36 -16.19 24.51 2.72
CA GLU A 36 -16.41 23.09 2.42
C GLU A 36 -15.10 22.30 2.45
N PHE A 37 -14.01 22.88 1.94
CA PHE A 37 -12.66 22.32 2.03
C PHE A 37 -12.15 22.23 3.49
N PHE A 38 -12.39 23.24 4.33
CA PHE A 38 -12.04 23.20 5.75
C PHE A 38 -12.81 22.14 6.51
N LYS A 39 -14.11 21.99 6.22
CA LYS A 39 -14.94 20.95 6.83
C LYS A 39 -14.41 19.56 6.48
N LEU A 40 -14.07 19.32 5.21
CA LEU A 40 -13.46 18.07 4.77
C LEU A 40 -12.10 17.83 5.45
N PHE A 41 -11.32 18.88 5.66
CA PHE A 41 -10.03 18.79 6.33
C PHE A 41 -10.17 18.48 7.83
N GLU A 42 -11.13 19.11 8.52
CA GLU A 42 -11.42 18.82 9.92
C GLU A 42 -11.98 17.41 10.11
N ASP A 43 -12.80 16.90 9.18
CA ASP A 43 -13.29 15.52 9.20
C ASP A 43 -12.14 14.49 9.05
N VAL A 44 -11.18 14.77 8.16
CA VAL A 44 -9.98 13.94 7.98
C VAL A 44 -9.08 14.00 9.22
N HIS A 45 -8.89 15.18 9.80
CA HIS A 45 -8.11 15.35 11.03
C HIS A 45 -8.78 14.67 12.23
N ALA A 46 -10.11 14.77 12.37
CA ALA A 46 -10.87 14.09 13.41
C ALA A 46 -10.79 12.56 13.27
N THR A 47 -10.83 12.05 12.03
CA THR A 47 -10.67 10.62 11.74
C THR A 47 -9.26 10.14 12.09
N LEU A 48 -8.23 10.88 11.69
CA LEU A 48 -6.83 10.55 12.01
C LEU A 48 -6.53 10.64 13.51
N SER A 49 -7.05 11.68 14.19
CA SER A 49 -6.95 11.84 15.64
C SER A 49 -7.69 10.72 16.37
N GLY A 50 -8.88 10.31 15.89
CA GLY A 50 -9.62 9.16 16.40
C GLY A 50 -8.83 7.85 16.27
N CYS A 51 -8.19 7.61 15.12
CA CYS A 51 -7.32 6.45 14.93
C CYS A 51 -6.08 6.47 15.83
N ILE A 52 -5.51 7.65 16.10
CA ILE A 52 -4.37 7.82 17.02
C ILE A 52 -4.81 7.58 18.48
N VAL A 53 -6.01 8.02 18.87
CA VAL A 53 -6.61 7.77 20.18
C VAL A 53 -6.99 6.30 20.35
N ASP A 54 -7.46 5.61 19.33
CA ASP A 54 -7.77 4.18 19.38
C ASP A 54 -6.49 3.32 19.43
N CYS A 55 -5.41 3.73 18.75
CA CYS A 55 -4.07 3.18 18.99
C CYS A 55 -3.59 3.43 20.44
N HIS A 56 -3.90 4.59 21.03
CA HIS A 56 -3.58 4.87 22.43
C HIS A 56 -4.45 4.09 23.42
N LYS A 57 -5.73 3.82 23.12
CA LYS A 57 -6.60 2.94 23.94
C LYS A 57 -6.11 1.49 23.93
N GLY A 58 -5.62 1.00 22.79
CA GLY A 58 -4.94 -0.30 22.71
C GLY A 58 -3.69 -0.39 23.60
N ILE A 59 -2.96 0.72 23.74
CA ILE A 59 -1.79 0.84 24.63
C ILE A 59 -2.21 1.08 26.09
N THR A 60 -3.35 1.72 26.34
CA THR A 60 -3.85 2.03 27.69
C THR A 60 -4.52 0.82 28.35
N ILE A 61 -5.11 -0.11 27.59
CA ILE A 61 -5.63 -1.39 28.13
C ILE A 61 -4.49 -2.27 28.70
N GLN A 62 -3.27 -2.18 28.16
CA GLN A 62 -2.09 -2.84 28.75
C GLN A 62 -1.56 -2.13 30.01
N ASN A 63 -1.78 -0.83 30.16
CA ASN A 63 -1.26 -0.04 31.28
C ASN A 63 -2.21 0.13 32.47
N GLN A 64 -3.47 -0.31 32.38
CA GLN A 64 -4.44 -0.20 33.50
C GLN A 64 -4.53 -1.46 34.38
N TYR A 65 -4.02 -2.61 33.94
CA TYR A 65 -3.99 -3.88 34.71
C TYR A 65 -2.57 -4.47 34.90
N GLY A 66 -1.52 -3.74 34.49
CA GLY A 66 -0.12 -4.18 34.55
C GLY A 66 0.51 -4.40 35.95
N PRO A 67 0.16 -3.65 37.03
CA PRO A 67 0.89 -3.80 38.29
C PRO A 67 0.41 -4.97 39.18
N GLU A 68 -0.77 -5.55 38.95
CA GLU A 68 -1.27 -6.69 39.75
C GLU A 68 -0.92 -8.06 39.15
N LEU A 69 -0.77 -8.15 37.82
CA LEU A 69 -0.34 -9.39 37.14
C LEU A 69 1.18 -9.62 37.24
N THR A 70 1.98 -8.57 37.40
CA THR A 70 3.44 -8.69 37.56
C THR A 70 3.84 -9.23 38.93
N SER A 71 3.09 -8.93 40.00
CA SER A 71 3.32 -9.49 41.35
C SER A 71 3.02 -11.00 41.43
N GLY A 72 1.96 -11.45 40.74
CA GLY A 72 1.59 -12.87 40.65
C GLY A 72 2.60 -13.68 39.83
N VAL A 73 3.02 -13.17 38.67
CA VAL A 73 4.01 -13.85 37.80
C VAL A 73 5.39 -13.89 38.44
N VAL A 74 5.81 -12.84 39.16
CA VAL A 74 7.10 -12.82 39.89
C VAL A 74 7.12 -13.83 41.05
N LYS A 75 6.00 -14.02 41.78
CA LYS A 75 5.89 -15.09 42.79
C LYS A 75 5.92 -16.48 42.18
N LEU A 76 5.22 -16.69 41.06
CA LEU A 76 5.16 -17.99 40.38
C LEU A 76 6.50 -18.39 39.76
N VAL A 77 7.25 -17.41 39.22
CA VAL A 77 8.62 -17.58 38.70
C VAL A 77 9.64 -17.78 39.82
N ALA A 78 9.45 -17.19 41.01
CA ALA A 78 10.30 -17.43 42.16
C ALA A 78 10.10 -18.84 42.77
N GLU A 79 8.86 -19.33 42.82
CA GLU A 79 8.54 -20.65 43.38
C GLU A 79 8.88 -21.81 42.44
N HIS A 80 8.85 -21.62 41.11
CA HIS A 80 9.08 -22.68 40.12
C HIS A 80 10.31 -22.47 39.22
N GLY A 81 11.09 -21.41 39.44
CA GLY A 81 12.25 -21.05 38.61
C GLY A 81 13.45 -22.01 38.68
N HIS A 82 13.50 -22.90 39.68
CA HIS A 82 14.55 -23.91 39.78
C HIS A 82 14.43 -25.05 38.75
N LEU A 83 13.22 -25.30 38.22
CA LEU A 83 13.02 -26.35 37.21
C LEU A 83 13.43 -25.93 35.78
N LEU A 84 13.72 -24.65 35.54
CA LEU A 84 14.19 -24.15 34.23
C LEU A 84 15.73 -24.05 34.13
N LYS A 85 16.46 -24.34 35.23
CA LYS A 85 17.93 -24.34 35.23
C LYS A 85 18.54 -25.60 34.61
N GLU A 86 17.79 -26.70 34.48
CA GLU A 86 18.31 -27.96 33.90
C GLU A 86 18.22 -28.01 32.36
N VAL A 87 17.63 -27.02 31.68
CA VAL A 87 17.49 -27.03 30.20
C VAL A 87 18.37 -25.98 29.51
N LYS A 88 19.15 -25.18 30.26
CA LYS A 88 19.88 -24.02 29.72
C LYS A 88 21.39 -24.20 29.55
N GLU A 89 21.96 -25.37 29.87
CA GLU A 89 23.40 -25.63 29.78
C GLU A 89 23.90 -26.08 28.38
N GLU A 90 23.05 -26.23 27.36
CA GLU A 90 23.50 -26.72 26.04
C GLU A 90 23.61 -25.67 24.91
N ARG A 91 23.43 -24.36 25.15
CA ARG A 91 23.41 -23.36 24.05
C ARG A 91 24.10 -22.03 24.31
N GLU A 92 25.16 -22.02 25.11
CA GLU A 92 26.16 -20.94 25.10
C GLU A 92 27.49 -21.45 24.54
N GLU A 93 27.54 -21.68 23.23
CA GLU A 93 28.79 -21.59 22.49
C GLU A 93 28.50 -20.80 21.21
N ASN A 94 29.13 -19.63 21.12
CA ASN A 94 29.12 -18.67 20.01
C ASN A 94 28.05 -17.56 20.05
N ALA A 95 28.19 -16.66 21.02
CA ALA A 95 28.17 -15.22 20.74
C ALA A 95 29.58 -14.68 21.05
N PRO A 96 30.16 -13.78 20.23
CA PRO A 96 30.01 -12.34 20.47
C PRO A 96 30.06 -11.53 19.15
N ALA A 97 29.98 -10.20 19.05
CA ALA A 97 29.47 -9.03 19.80
C ALA A 97 29.83 -7.80 18.89
N PRO A 98 29.32 -6.59 19.15
CA PRO A 98 29.07 -5.59 18.10
C PRO A 98 30.00 -4.34 18.08
N LEU A 99 29.88 -3.57 16.97
CA LEU A 99 30.19 -2.13 16.72
C LEU A 99 31.61 -1.71 16.30
N GLU A 100 31.76 -1.04 15.13
CA GLU A 100 32.01 0.41 15.00
C GLU A 100 32.33 0.84 13.53
N ASN A 101 32.20 2.14 13.28
CA ASN A 101 32.28 2.83 11.99
C ASN A 101 33.67 2.81 11.33
N GLY A 102 33.71 2.86 9.99
CA GLY A 102 34.92 3.16 9.23
C GLY A 102 34.75 2.95 7.72
N GLU A 103 35.07 3.98 6.96
CA GLU A 103 35.07 4.04 5.49
C GLU A 103 36.09 3.05 4.88
N ALA A 104 35.70 2.30 3.84
CA ALA A 104 36.54 1.91 2.70
C ALA A 104 35.82 0.89 1.80
N GLU A 105 36.27 0.87 0.56
CA GLU A 105 35.66 0.31 -0.65
C GLU A 105 35.61 -1.23 -0.74
N ASN A 106 34.82 -1.68 -1.72
CA ASN A 106 34.73 -3.00 -2.38
C ASN A 106 33.62 -3.99 -1.96
N GLY A 107 32.63 -4.03 -2.87
CA GLY A 107 31.75 -5.11 -3.32
C GLY A 107 31.61 -6.40 -2.52
N HIS A 108 30.36 -6.69 -2.16
CA HIS A 108 29.66 -7.93 -2.53
C HIS A 108 28.14 -7.67 -2.49
N ASP A 109 27.45 -7.98 -3.58
CA ASP A 109 26.00 -7.82 -3.77
C ASP A 109 25.20 -8.69 -2.79
N ASN A 110 24.75 -8.10 -1.67
CA ASN A 110 23.62 -8.64 -0.91
C ASN A 110 22.33 -8.19 -1.58
N LYS A 111 21.84 -9.01 -2.50
CA LYS A 111 20.53 -8.83 -3.13
C LYS A 111 19.44 -8.99 -2.07
N VAL A 112 18.99 -7.88 -1.51
CA VAL A 112 17.72 -7.79 -0.79
C VAL A 112 16.64 -8.27 -1.77
N GLU A 113 16.10 -9.46 -1.57
CA GLU A 113 15.04 -9.98 -2.42
C GLU A 113 13.79 -9.12 -2.23
N SER A 114 13.64 -8.16 -3.15
CA SER A 114 12.46 -7.31 -3.29
C SER A 114 11.19 -8.17 -3.39
N PRO A 115 10.04 -7.70 -2.87
CA PRO A 115 8.76 -8.40 -3.03
C PRO A 115 8.57 -8.86 -4.48
N ARG A 116 8.20 -10.13 -4.68
CA ARG A 116 8.05 -10.72 -6.02
C ARG A 116 7.03 -9.90 -6.81
N ARG A 117 7.52 -9.10 -7.77
CA ARG A 117 6.66 -8.31 -8.66
C ARG A 117 5.73 -9.20 -9.46
N LEU A 118 4.47 -8.78 -9.59
CA LEU A 118 3.49 -9.43 -10.45
C LEU A 118 3.76 -9.15 -11.92
N ILE A 119 4.05 -7.89 -12.26
CA ILE A 119 4.37 -7.47 -13.63
C ILE A 119 5.88 -7.24 -13.68
N PRO A 120 6.64 -7.98 -14.51
CA PRO A 120 8.07 -7.74 -14.63
C PRO A 120 8.34 -6.33 -15.16
N GLU A 121 9.43 -5.72 -14.72
CA GLU A 121 9.84 -4.40 -15.19
C GLU A 121 10.12 -4.42 -16.71
N LEU A 122 9.95 -3.25 -17.32
CA LEU A 122 10.22 -3.02 -18.72
C LEU A 122 11.64 -2.44 -18.84
N SER A 123 12.55 -3.17 -19.48
CA SER A 123 13.90 -2.66 -19.74
C SER A 123 13.92 -1.64 -20.87
N SER A 124 14.90 -0.75 -20.88
CA SER A 124 15.13 0.20 -21.98
C SER A 124 15.34 -0.52 -23.31
N ALA A 125 16.11 -1.61 -23.32
CA ALA A 125 16.35 -2.43 -24.50
C ALA A 125 15.07 -3.10 -25.06
N GLU A 126 14.16 -3.54 -24.18
CA GLU A 126 12.84 -4.03 -24.62
C GLU A 126 11.99 -2.90 -25.20
N PHE A 127 12.03 -1.71 -24.60
CA PHE A 127 11.26 -0.54 -25.03
C PHE A 127 11.71 0.01 -26.39
N GLU A 128 13.01 0.02 -26.66
CA GLU A 128 13.57 0.50 -27.92
C GLU A 128 13.17 -0.39 -29.11
N LYS A 129 13.07 -1.71 -28.89
CA LYS A 129 12.62 -2.69 -29.89
C LYS A 129 11.15 -2.53 -30.29
N ILE A 130 10.38 -1.74 -29.54
CA ILE A 130 8.96 -1.51 -29.83
C ILE A 130 8.83 -0.56 -31.02
N PRO A 131 8.08 -0.96 -32.08
CA PRO A 131 7.85 -0.11 -33.23
C PRO A 131 7.24 1.23 -32.85
N ARG A 132 7.66 2.29 -33.55
CA ARG A 132 7.23 3.68 -33.28
C ARG A 132 5.70 3.83 -33.27
N TYR A 133 4.98 3.12 -34.12
CA TYR A 133 3.51 3.20 -34.19
C TYR A 133 2.80 2.63 -32.95
N VAL A 134 3.45 1.74 -32.18
CA VAL A 134 2.91 1.17 -30.93
C VAL A 134 3.15 2.11 -29.77
N LYS A 135 4.40 2.57 -29.60
CA LYS A 135 4.77 3.48 -28.51
C LYS A 135 4.28 4.91 -28.70
N ASP A 136 4.06 5.32 -29.95
CA ASP A 136 3.63 6.67 -30.32
C ASP A 136 4.55 7.75 -29.68
N ARG A 137 4.00 8.65 -28.86
CA ARG A 137 4.74 9.68 -28.11
C ARG A 137 4.91 9.34 -26.62
N VAL A 138 4.71 8.07 -26.21
CA VAL A 138 4.86 7.67 -24.80
C VAL A 138 6.34 7.67 -24.44
N PRO A 139 6.78 8.44 -23.43
CA PRO A 139 8.15 8.39 -22.94
C PRO A 139 8.39 7.13 -22.10
N TYR A 140 9.61 6.61 -22.13
CA TYR A 140 10.02 5.45 -21.33
C TYR A 140 9.78 5.67 -19.82
N ASP A 141 10.09 6.87 -19.33
CA ASP A 141 9.96 7.24 -17.92
C ASP A 141 8.52 7.16 -17.39
N ALA A 142 7.53 7.24 -18.28
CA ALA A 142 6.13 7.10 -17.89
C ALA A 142 5.70 5.63 -17.72
N MET A 143 6.47 4.66 -18.23
CA MET A 143 6.10 3.24 -18.17
C MET A 143 6.30 2.63 -16.79
N LYS A 144 7.41 2.95 -16.11
CA LYS A 144 7.68 2.43 -14.76
C LYS A 144 6.59 2.79 -13.74
N PRO A 145 6.24 4.07 -13.51
CA PRO A 145 5.19 4.42 -12.55
C PRO A 145 3.82 3.86 -12.97
N PHE A 146 3.58 3.70 -14.27
CA PHE A 146 2.36 3.06 -14.76
C PHE A 146 2.30 1.56 -14.40
N ILE A 147 3.40 0.82 -14.57
CA ILE A 147 3.50 -0.60 -14.15
C ILE A 147 3.30 -0.71 -12.63
N ASP A 148 3.95 0.16 -11.85
CA ASP A 148 3.83 0.18 -10.38
C ASP A 148 2.35 0.40 -9.97
N GLN A 149 1.62 1.29 -10.66
CA GLN A 149 0.18 1.51 -10.41
C GLN A 149 -0.69 0.31 -10.79
N LEU A 150 -0.43 -0.34 -11.93
CA LEU A 150 -1.16 -1.54 -12.33
C LEU A 150 -0.98 -2.68 -11.33
N GLU A 151 0.23 -2.85 -10.81
CA GLU A 151 0.53 -3.86 -9.80
C GLU A 151 -0.27 -3.61 -8.51
N VAL A 152 -0.35 -2.36 -8.04
CA VAL A 152 -1.19 -1.98 -6.90
C VAL A 152 -2.66 -2.31 -7.16
N ILE A 153 -3.18 -2.00 -8.36
CA ILE A 153 -4.59 -2.25 -8.73
C ILE A 153 -4.89 -3.75 -8.70
N ILE A 154 -4.04 -4.56 -9.32
CA ILE A 154 -4.18 -6.03 -9.34
C ILE A 154 -4.10 -6.57 -7.90
N ASN A 155 -3.13 -6.13 -7.11
CA ASN A 155 -3.00 -6.57 -5.72
C ASN A 155 -4.23 -6.22 -4.90
N LYS A 156 -4.77 -5.00 -4.99
CA LYS A 156 -6.01 -4.60 -4.30
C LYS A 156 -7.20 -5.47 -4.70
N LYS A 157 -7.39 -5.71 -6.00
CA LYS A 157 -8.47 -6.57 -6.51
C LYS A 157 -8.39 -7.99 -5.94
N TYR A 158 -7.22 -8.63 -6.04
CA TYR A 158 -7.07 -10.01 -5.60
C TYR A 158 -6.97 -10.15 -4.08
N LEU A 159 -6.50 -9.11 -3.38
CA LEU A 159 -6.61 -9.03 -1.93
C LEU A 159 -8.08 -9.03 -1.50
N LEU A 160 -8.94 -8.24 -2.17
CA LEU A 160 -10.37 -8.23 -1.88
C LEU A 160 -11.04 -9.58 -2.19
N LEU A 161 -10.68 -10.23 -3.30
CA LEU A 161 -11.20 -11.55 -3.67
C LEU A 161 -10.78 -12.66 -2.69
N SER A 162 -9.62 -12.52 -2.05
CA SER A 162 -9.08 -13.48 -1.08
C SER A 162 -9.70 -13.39 0.31
N LYS A 163 -10.32 -12.25 0.66
CA LYS A 163 -10.91 -12.05 1.99
C LYS A 163 -12.08 -13.04 2.23
N PRO A 164 -12.17 -13.65 3.42
CA PRO A 164 -13.35 -14.41 3.83
C PRO A 164 -14.60 -13.54 3.78
N ARG A 165 -15.76 -14.10 3.38
CA ARG A 165 -17.02 -13.35 3.24
C ARG A 165 -17.43 -12.59 4.51
N ALA A 166 -17.05 -13.09 5.69
CA ALA A 166 -17.32 -12.44 6.98
C ALA A 166 -16.52 -11.13 7.19
N GLN A 167 -15.41 -10.94 6.48
CA GLN A 167 -14.52 -9.79 6.59
C GLN A 167 -14.70 -8.76 5.46
N VAL A 168 -15.61 -9.01 4.52
CA VAL A 168 -15.87 -8.13 3.38
C VAL A 168 -16.99 -7.16 3.76
N SER A 169 -16.78 -5.86 3.54
CA SER A 169 -17.79 -4.85 3.80
C SER A 169 -19.00 -5.02 2.86
N ARG A 170 -20.17 -4.46 3.23
CA ARG A 170 -21.37 -4.53 2.37
C ARG A 170 -21.13 -3.93 0.99
N GLN A 171 -20.39 -2.82 0.90
CA GLN A 171 -20.03 -2.16 -0.36
C GLN A 171 -19.08 -3.03 -1.20
N ASP A 172 -18.10 -3.66 -0.55
CA ASP A 172 -17.15 -4.54 -1.21
C ASP A 172 -17.79 -5.86 -1.67
N MET A 173 -18.85 -6.33 -1.01
CA MET A 173 -19.54 -7.58 -1.37
C MET A 173 -20.15 -7.53 -2.78
N GLU A 174 -20.71 -6.37 -3.18
CA GLU A 174 -21.21 -6.16 -4.54
C GLU A 174 -20.06 -6.22 -5.55
N LYS A 175 -18.92 -5.61 -5.22
CA LYS A 175 -17.72 -5.62 -6.06
C LYS A 175 -17.09 -7.00 -6.17
N VAL A 176 -17.02 -7.77 -5.08
CA VAL A 176 -16.56 -9.16 -5.10
C VAL A 176 -17.45 -10.01 -6.01
N LYS A 177 -18.78 -9.80 -5.99
CA LYS A 177 -19.70 -10.47 -6.89
C LYS A 177 -19.44 -10.10 -8.35
N GLU A 178 -19.21 -8.80 -8.63
CA GLU A 178 -18.84 -8.30 -9.96
C GLU A 178 -17.50 -8.89 -10.44
N PHE A 179 -16.46 -8.88 -9.61
CA PHE A 179 -15.15 -9.42 -9.98
C PHE A 179 -15.21 -10.92 -10.27
N ARG A 180 -16.00 -11.68 -9.50
CA ARG A 180 -16.21 -13.12 -9.76
C ARG A 180 -17.00 -13.36 -11.05
N SER A 181 -17.97 -12.51 -11.38
CA SER A 181 -18.71 -12.64 -12.66
C SER A 181 -17.88 -12.26 -13.88
N GLN A 182 -16.80 -11.49 -13.69
CA GLN A 182 -15.85 -11.18 -14.75
C GLN A 182 -14.91 -12.36 -15.05
N GLU A 183 -14.73 -13.33 -14.15
CA GLU A 183 -13.88 -14.50 -14.39
C GLU A 183 -14.48 -15.40 -15.48
N LYS A 184 -13.60 -15.89 -16.38
CA LYS A 184 -13.92 -16.86 -17.44
C LYS A 184 -12.87 -17.97 -17.46
N ASP A 185 -13.16 -19.06 -18.16
CA ASP A 185 -12.23 -20.18 -18.33
C ASP A 185 -10.86 -19.75 -18.86
N GLU A 186 -10.84 -18.81 -19.82
CA GLU A 186 -9.62 -18.24 -20.39
C GLU A 186 -8.77 -17.46 -19.38
N THR A 187 -9.37 -16.98 -18.29
CA THR A 187 -8.68 -16.25 -17.21
C THR A 187 -8.33 -17.12 -16.02
N ARG A 188 -8.67 -18.41 -16.05
CA ARG A 188 -8.49 -19.31 -14.92
C ARG A 188 -7.02 -19.35 -14.51
N GLY A 189 -6.75 -19.06 -13.23
CA GLY A 189 -5.40 -19.04 -12.66
C GLY A 189 -4.46 -17.98 -13.23
N MET A 190 -4.99 -16.91 -13.84
CA MET A 190 -4.25 -15.69 -14.14
C MET A 190 -4.84 -14.54 -13.33
N LYS A 191 -3.98 -13.63 -12.88
CA LYS A 191 -4.42 -12.37 -12.28
C LYS A 191 -4.70 -11.37 -13.41
N PHE A 192 -5.90 -10.77 -13.44
CA PHE A 192 -6.27 -9.81 -14.47
C PHE A 192 -7.03 -8.62 -13.88
N PHE A 193 -6.99 -7.51 -14.61
CA PHE A 193 -7.82 -6.34 -14.37
C PHE A 193 -8.63 -5.99 -15.63
N VAL A 194 -9.71 -5.25 -15.43
CA VAL A 194 -10.53 -4.67 -16.49
C VAL A 194 -10.43 -3.15 -16.44
N PRO A 195 -10.78 -2.43 -17.53
CA PRO A 195 -10.76 -0.96 -17.54
C PRO A 195 -11.49 -0.29 -16.38
N GLY A 196 -12.60 -0.89 -15.90
CA GLY A 196 -13.34 -0.39 -14.73
C GLY A 196 -12.54 -0.43 -13.42
N ASP A 197 -11.60 -1.37 -13.29
CA ASP A 197 -10.77 -1.50 -12.10
C ASP A 197 -9.79 -0.33 -11.96
N LEU A 198 -9.35 0.24 -13.08
CA LEU A 198 -8.44 1.39 -13.10
C LEU A 198 -9.07 2.59 -12.37
N LYS A 199 -10.31 2.92 -12.71
CA LYS A 199 -11.08 3.99 -12.08
C LYS A 199 -11.46 3.69 -10.63
N HIS A 200 -11.62 2.41 -10.28
CA HIS A 200 -12.06 2.01 -8.96
C HIS A 200 -10.93 2.03 -7.92
N PHE A 201 -9.75 1.52 -8.27
CA PHE A 201 -8.62 1.38 -7.34
C PHE A 201 -7.59 2.51 -7.43
N SER A 202 -7.70 3.36 -8.45
CA SER A 202 -6.82 4.50 -8.70
C SER A 202 -7.57 5.65 -9.39
N SER A 203 -6.92 6.79 -9.54
CA SER A 203 -7.39 7.93 -10.34
C SER A 203 -7.06 7.79 -11.85
N LEU A 204 -6.61 6.62 -12.32
CA LEU A 204 -6.34 6.38 -13.73
C LEU A 204 -7.63 6.28 -14.54
N ALA A 205 -7.77 7.19 -15.51
CA ALA A 205 -8.80 7.11 -16.53
C ALA A 205 -8.40 6.12 -17.63
N TYR A 206 -9.37 5.37 -18.18
CA TYR A 206 -9.14 4.52 -19.34
C TYR A 206 -9.14 5.31 -20.66
N ASP A 207 -8.20 6.26 -20.74
CA ASP A 207 -8.04 7.21 -21.84
C ASP A 207 -7.13 6.67 -22.95
N SER A 208 -6.93 7.48 -24.00
CA SER A 208 -6.06 7.12 -25.13
C SER A 208 -4.62 6.85 -24.69
N LYS A 209 -4.10 7.61 -23.71
CA LYS A 209 -2.74 7.44 -23.19
C LYS A 209 -2.58 6.09 -22.48
N THR A 210 -3.51 5.76 -21.59
CA THR A 210 -3.52 4.49 -20.87
C THR A 210 -3.66 3.30 -21.82
N LYS A 211 -4.54 3.41 -22.83
CA LYS A 211 -4.66 2.37 -23.89
C LYS A 211 -3.35 2.16 -24.63
N LYS A 212 -2.60 3.22 -24.94
CA LYS A 212 -1.28 3.11 -25.57
C LYS A 212 -0.26 2.44 -24.65
N MET A 213 -0.21 2.81 -23.38
CA MET A 213 0.67 2.16 -22.40
C MET A 213 0.33 0.67 -22.22
N LEU A 214 -0.94 0.30 -22.19
CA LEU A 214 -1.38 -1.10 -22.17
C LEU A 214 -1.00 -1.85 -23.45
N ALA A 215 -1.10 -1.20 -24.60
CA ALA A 215 -0.68 -1.78 -25.88
C ALA A 215 0.84 -2.06 -25.90
N ILE A 216 1.65 -1.15 -25.35
CA ILE A 216 3.10 -1.34 -25.16
C ILE A 216 3.37 -2.58 -24.31
N LEU A 217 2.73 -2.68 -23.13
CA LEU A 217 2.90 -3.83 -22.21
C LEU A 217 2.43 -5.16 -22.82
N THR A 218 1.41 -5.10 -23.67
CA THR A 218 0.89 -6.27 -24.40
C THR A 218 1.86 -6.69 -25.51
N TYR A 219 2.46 -5.73 -26.22
CA TYR A 219 3.46 -5.99 -27.27
C TYR A 219 4.69 -6.72 -26.71
N VAL A 220 5.21 -6.28 -25.56
CA VAL A 220 6.34 -6.94 -24.88
C VAL A 220 5.94 -8.17 -24.07
N ARG A 221 4.67 -8.61 -24.15
CA ARG A 221 4.13 -9.79 -23.46
C ARG A 221 4.27 -9.76 -21.94
N LYS A 222 4.36 -8.58 -21.32
CA LYS A 222 4.25 -8.42 -19.86
C LYS A 222 2.79 -8.47 -19.41
N LEU A 223 1.87 -8.13 -20.32
CA LEU A 223 0.42 -8.33 -20.19
C LEU A 223 -0.11 -9.12 -21.38
N LYS A 224 -1.24 -9.79 -21.18
CA LYS A 224 -2.02 -10.46 -22.21
C LYS A 224 -3.41 -9.84 -22.26
N GLU A 225 -3.78 -9.31 -23.42
CA GLU A 225 -5.15 -8.86 -23.67
C GLU A 225 -6.02 -10.07 -24.01
N ILE A 226 -7.10 -10.24 -23.26
CA ILE A 226 -8.08 -11.33 -23.41
C ILE A 226 -9.44 -10.68 -23.69
N ARG A 227 -9.99 -10.94 -24.87
CA ARG A 227 -11.30 -10.45 -25.31
C ARG A 227 -12.29 -11.60 -25.25
N GLY A 228 -13.26 -11.50 -24.35
CA GLY A 228 -14.38 -12.44 -24.32
C GLY A 228 -15.57 -11.94 -25.14
N PRO A 229 -16.68 -12.71 -25.20
CA PRO A 229 -17.93 -12.20 -25.77
C PRO A 229 -18.39 -10.96 -25.02
N GLY A 230 -18.75 -9.92 -25.78
CA GLY A 230 -19.16 -8.60 -25.29
C GLY A 230 -18.05 -7.53 -25.30
N PRO A 231 -18.32 -6.33 -24.75
CA PRO A 231 -17.39 -5.21 -24.77
C PRO A 231 -16.27 -5.30 -23.72
N LEU A 232 -16.24 -6.37 -22.90
CA LEU A 232 -15.33 -6.47 -21.75
C LEU A 232 -13.96 -7.02 -22.16
N VAL A 233 -12.96 -6.14 -22.11
CA VAL A 233 -11.54 -6.47 -22.30
C VAL A 233 -10.88 -6.74 -20.95
N ARG A 234 -10.10 -7.83 -20.86
CA ARG A 234 -9.33 -8.20 -19.66
C ARG A 234 -7.84 -8.12 -19.97
N TYR A 235 -7.08 -7.49 -19.09
CA TYR A 235 -5.63 -7.45 -19.15
C TYR A 235 -5.08 -8.38 -18.07
N ALA A 236 -4.56 -9.52 -18.49
CA ALA A 236 -4.07 -10.57 -17.61
C ALA A 236 -2.53 -10.56 -17.54
N VAL A 237 -1.99 -10.82 -16.36
CA VAL A 237 -0.58 -11.13 -16.17
C VAL A 237 -0.36 -12.56 -16.64
N PRO A 238 0.48 -12.80 -17.66
CA PRO A 238 0.76 -14.15 -18.14
C PRO A 238 1.48 -14.95 -17.05
N ARG A 239 1.23 -16.27 -17.01
CA ARG A 239 1.99 -17.14 -16.12
C ARG A 239 3.44 -17.20 -16.60
N PRO A 240 4.43 -17.24 -15.69
CA PRO A 240 5.79 -17.61 -16.08
C PRO A 240 5.73 -19.02 -16.68
N ASN A 241 6.25 -19.15 -17.90
CA ASN A 241 6.47 -20.45 -18.55
C ASN A 241 7.66 -21.16 -17.93
#